data_AF-A0A3M9Z3Y3-F1
#
_entry.id   AF-A0A3M9Z3Y3-F1
#
_cell.length_a   1.000
_cell.length_b   1.000
_cell.length_c   1.000
_cell.angle_alpha   90.00
_cell.angle_beta   90.00
_cell.angle_gamma   90.00
#
_symmetry.space_group_name_H-M   'P 1'
#
loop_
_entity.id
_entity.type
_entity.pdbx_description
1 polymer ?
#
loop_
_entity_poly.entity_id
_entity_poly.type
_entity_poly.pdbx_seq_one_letter_code
_entity_poly.pdbx_strand_id
1 'polypeptide(L)'
;MIRIPTHRPPTHPGEMLLEEFLKPMGITQRQLAEAIHVPYQRINEIINGRRGITPSTALRLAKYFKMSPDFWLNNQQGWDLYHAQLAEAEALERIQPMNR
;
A
#
# COMPACT_ATOMS: atom_id res chain seq x y z
N MET A 1 4.87 12.95 -7.53
CA MET A 1 6.08 12.13 -7.30
C MET A 1 5.94 11.44 -5.96
N ILE A 2 6.12 10.12 -5.91
CA ILE A 2 6.06 9.34 -4.67
C ILE A 2 7.30 9.68 -3.85
N ARG A 3 7.12 10.08 -2.60
CA ARG A 3 8.22 10.36 -1.68
C ARG A 3 8.49 9.12 -0.85
N ILE A 4 9.66 8.52 -1.06
CA ILE A 4 10.15 7.40 -0.26
C ILE A 4 10.88 8.00 0.95
N PRO A 5 10.50 7.67 2.20
CA PRO A 5 11.21 8.17 3.37
C PRO A 5 12.64 7.60 3.43
N THR A 6 13.62 8.45 3.78
CA THR A 6 15.05 8.09 3.79
C THR A 6 15.54 7.54 5.13
N HIS A 7 14.84 7.83 6.23
CA HIS A 7 15.31 7.52 7.59
C HIS A 7 14.37 6.60 8.38
N ARG A 8 13.26 6.16 7.77
CA ARG A 8 12.32 5.21 8.37
C ARG A 8 11.60 4.43 7.28
N PRO A 9 11.11 3.20 7.54
CA PRO A 9 10.24 2.54 6.60
C PRO A 9 8.96 3.38 6.37
N PRO A 10 8.44 3.41 5.12
CA PRO A 10 7.10 3.90 4.87
C PRO A 10 6.10 3.04 5.66
N THR A 11 4.92 3.57 5.94
CA THR A 11 3.85 2.80 6.59
C THR A 11 3.31 1.77 5.60
N HIS A 12 3.07 0.53 6.04
CA HIS A 12 2.47 -0.49 5.17
C HIS A 12 1.07 -0.02 4.74
N PRO A 13 0.66 -0.18 3.47
CA PRO A 13 -0.66 0.29 3.00
C PRO A 13 -1.84 -0.30 3.79
N GLY A 14 -1.68 -1.51 4.32
CA GLY A 14 -2.67 -2.13 5.20
C GLY A 14 -2.75 -1.54 6.60
N GLU A 15 -1.63 -1.08 7.16
CA GLU A 15 -1.61 -0.33 8.43
C GLU A 15 -2.26 1.05 8.22
N MET A 16 -1.92 1.74 7.13
CA MET A 16 -2.59 2.97 6.68
C MET A 16 -4.11 2.78 6.57
N LEU A 17 -4.57 1.71 5.91
CA LEU A 17 -5.99 1.39 5.81
C LEU A 17 -6.65 1.15 7.19
N LEU A 18 -5.95 0.48 8.11
CA LEU A 18 -6.49 0.19 9.43
C LEU A 18 -6.59 1.45 10.30
N GLU A 19 -5.47 2.16 10.45
CA GLU A 19 -5.31 3.25 11.41
C GLU A 19 -6.01 4.54 10.96
N GLU A 20 -5.98 4.86 9.66
CA GLU A 20 -6.50 6.13 9.16
C GLU A 20 -7.95 6.04 8.63
N PHE A 21 -8.46 4.82 8.39
CA PHE A 21 -9.82 4.63 7.84
C PHE A 21 -10.69 3.75 8.72
N LEU A 22 -10.29 2.50 8.96
CA LEU A 22 -11.17 1.56 9.64
C LEU A 22 -11.43 1.93 11.11
N LYS A 23 -10.38 2.22 11.88
CA LYS A 23 -10.52 2.62 13.29
C LYS A 23 -11.30 3.93 13.46
N PRO A 24 -10.98 5.03 12.76
CA PRO A 24 -11.70 6.29 12.92
C PRO A 24 -13.17 6.22 12.50
N MET A 25 -13.49 5.38 11.51
CA MET A 25 -14.86 5.20 11.02
C MET A 25 -15.64 4.12 11.80
N GLY A 26 -15.01 3.40 12.73
CA GLY A 26 -15.64 2.29 13.47
C GLY A 26 -16.03 1.11 12.57
N ILE A 27 -15.35 0.90 11.45
CA ILE A 27 -15.66 -0.15 10.47
C ILE A 27 -14.74 -1.35 10.70
N THR A 28 -15.33 -2.54 10.80
CA THR A 28 -14.56 -3.79 10.90
C THR A 28 -14.02 -4.25 9.55
N GLN A 29 -12.95 -5.05 9.56
CA GLN A 29 -12.41 -5.67 8.35
C GLN A 29 -13.46 -6.48 7.56
N ARG A 30 -14.40 -7.12 8.27
CA ARG A 30 -15.50 -7.89 7.67
C ARG A 30 -16.51 -6.98 6.96
N GLN A 31 -16.94 -5.90 7.61
CA GLN A 31 -17.82 -4.92 6.99
C GLN A 31 -17.19 -4.30 5.74
N LEU A 32 -15.89 -3.96 5.79
CA LEU A 32 -15.19 -3.47 4.60
C LEU A 32 -15.20 -4.52 3.48
N ALA A 33 -14.83 -5.78 3.79
CA ALA A 33 -14.74 -6.85 2.80
C ALA A 33 -16.09 -7.08 2.08
N GLU A 34 -17.18 -7.10 2.83
CA GLU A 34 -18.54 -7.20 2.32
C GLU A 34 -18.89 -5.99 1.44
N ALA A 35 -18.65 -4.78 1.94
CA ALA A 35 -19.00 -3.54 1.25
C ALA A 35 -18.27 -3.35 -0.09
N ILE A 36 -17.04 -3.86 -0.20
CA ILE A 36 -16.23 -3.77 -1.42
C ILE A 36 -16.25 -5.05 -2.26
N HIS A 37 -17.09 -6.02 -1.90
CA HIS A 37 -17.28 -7.30 -2.58
C HIS A 37 -15.98 -8.09 -2.79
N VAL A 38 -15.23 -8.32 -1.71
CA VAL A 38 -14.03 -9.17 -1.71
C VAL A 38 -14.06 -10.17 -0.54
N PRO A 39 -13.33 -11.29 -0.62
CA PRO A 39 -13.22 -12.19 0.52
C PRO A 39 -12.58 -11.50 1.74
N TYR A 40 -13.08 -11.78 2.94
CA TYR A 40 -12.53 -11.26 4.20
C TYR A 40 -11.01 -11.48 4.32
N GLN A 41 -10.55 -12.67 3.93
CA GLN A 41 -9.13 -13.03 3.96
C GLN A 41 -8.26 -12.02 3.21
N ARG A 42 -8.76 -11.45 2.10
CA ARG A 42 -8.00 -10.43 1.34
C ARG A 42 -7.75 -9.19 2.18
N ILE A 43 -8.77 -8.67 2.88
CA ILE A 43 -8.62 -7.48 3.73
C ILE A 43 -7.75 -7.79 4.94
N ASN A 44 -7.93 -8.97 5.53
CA ASN A 44 -7.12 -9.41 6.66
C ASN A 44 -5.63 -9.53 6.31
N GLU A 45 -5.30 -10.13 5.17
CA GLU A 45 -3.91 -10.26 4.69
C GLU A 45 -3.30 -8.89 4.39
N ILE A 46 -4.08 -7.95 3.82
CA ILE A 46 -3.62 -6.58 3.56
C ILE A 46 -3.26 -5.89 4.87
N ILE A 47 -4.19 -5.89 5.84
CA ILE A 47 -3.99 -5.23 7.13
C ILE A 47 -2.82 -5.83 7.91
N ASN A 48 -2.62 -7.13 7.82
CA ASN A 48 -1.50 -7.82 8.48
C ASN A 48 -0.18 -7.78 7.69
N GLY A 49 -0.06 -6.99 6.62
CA GLY A 49 1.19 -6.88 5.88
C GLY A 49 1.57 -8.10 5.03
N ARG A 50 0.68 -9.08 4.89
CA ARG A 50 0.93 -10.32 4.13
C ARG A 50 0.60 -10.20 2.65
N ARG A 51 -0.12 -9.15 2.27
CA ARG A 51 -0.54 -8.87 0.88
C ARG A 51 -0.51 -7.37 0.62
N GLY A 52 -0.02 -6.97 -0.55
CA GLY A 52 -0.12 -5.60 -1.02
C GLY A 52 -1.49 -5.23 -1.62
N ILE A 53 -1.74 -3.93 -1.78
CA ILE A 53 -2.91 -3.41 -2.49
C ILE A 53 -2.67 -3.51 -4.00
N THR A 54 -3.48 -4.34 -4.68
CA THR A 54 -3.48 -4.44 -6.15
C THR A 54 -4.35 -3.33 -6.78
N PRO A 55 -4.22 -3.05 -8.09
CA PRO A 55 -5.10 -2.10 -8.78
C PRO A 55 -6.60 -2.41 -8.64
N SER A 56 -6.97 -3.71 -8.67
CA SER A 56 -8.36 -4.13 -8.44
C SER A 56 -8.86 -3.76 -7.04
N THR A 57 -8.03 -3.93 -6.01
CA THR A 57 -8.37 -3.52 -4.63
C THR A 57 -8.38 -2.00 -4.50
N ALA A 58 -7.43 -1.30 -5.11
CA ALA A 58 -7.37 0.16 -5.10
C ALA A 58 -8.63 0.80 -5.69
N LEU A 59 -9.13 0.31 -6.84
CA LEU A 59 -10.39 0.78 -7.45
C LEU A 59 -11.59 0.58 -6.52
N ARG A 60 -11.63 -0.55 -5.81
CA ARG A 60 -12.71 -0.88 -4.86
C ARG A 60 -12.68 0.02 -3.62
N LEU A 61 -11.50 0.21 -3.02
CA LEU A 61 -11.31 1.12 -1.89
C LEU A 61 -11.60 2.56 -2.28
N ALA A 62 -11.12 3.01 -3.45
CA ALA A 62 -11.40 4.32 -4.02
C ALA A 62 -12.91 4.59 -4.15
N LYS A 63 -13.65 3.62 -4.72
CA LYS A 63 -15.11 3.72 -4.84
C LYS A 63 -15.81 3.83 -3.49
N TYR A 64 -15.39 3.03 -2.51
CA TYR A 64 -16.01 2.99 -1.18
C TYR A 64 -15.70 4.24 -0.34
N PHE A 65 -14.43 4.64 -0.26
CA PHE A 65 -13.98 5.79 0.53
C PHE A 65 -14.04 7.13 -0.21
N LYS A 66 -14.52 7.16 -1.46
CA LYS A 66 -14.58 8.36 -2.31
C LYS A 66 -13.22 9.04 -2.47
N MET A 67 -12.20 8.23 -2.74
CA MET A 67 -10.81 8.68 -2.95
C MET A 67 -10.33 8.31 -4.34
N SER A 68 -9.17 8.83 -4.76
CA SER A 68 -8.50 8.37 -5.97
C SER A 68 -7.90 6.96 -5.77
N PRO A 69 -7.97 6.05 -6.76
CA PRO A 69 -7.21 4.80 -6.73
C PRO A 69 -5.70 5.03 -6.65
N ASP A 70 -5.19 6.15 -7.18
CA ASP A 70 -3.77 6.51 -7.13
C ASP A 70 -3.29 6.73 -5.70
N PHE A 71 -4.16 7.18 -4.78
CA PHE A 71 -3.80 7.30 -3.38
C PHE A 71 -3.32 5.94 -2.83
N TRP A 72 -4.10 4.89 -3.07
CA TRP A 72 -3.78 3.55 -2.60
C TRP A 72 -2.55 2.95 -3.31
N LEU A 73 -2.46 3.15 -4.62
CA LEU A 73 -1.33 2.65 -5.41
C LEU A 73 -0.01 3.37 -5.08
N ASN A 74 -0.05 4.68 -4.81
CA ASN A 74 1.14 5.42 -4.41
C ASN A 74 1.66 4.98 -3.04
N ASN A 75 0.77 4.63 -2.10
CA ASN A 75 1.16 4.04 -0.82
C ASN A 75 1.84 2.68 -1.03
N GLN A 76 1.24 1.80 -1.86
CA GLN A 76 1.83 0.50 -2.20
C GLN A 76 3.19 0.64 -2.87
N GLN A 77 3.29 1.48 -3.89
CA GLN A 77 4.52 1.69 -4.63
C GLN A 77 5.61 2.33 -3.76
N GLY A 78 5.27 3.24 -2.84
CA GLY A 78 6.21 3.77 -1.86
C GLY A 78 6.80 2.69 -0.95
N TRP A 79 5.96 1.77 -0.46
CA TRP A 79 6.39 0.61 0.32
C TRP A 79 7.29 -0.33 -0.49
N ASP A 80 6.85 -0.72 -1.69
CA ASP A 80 7.58 -1.66 -2.53
C ASP A 80 8.94 -1.11 -2.96
N LEU A 81 9.00 0.17 -3.36
CA LEU A 81 10.25 0.81 -3.75
C LEU A 81 11.23 0.92 -2.58
N TYR A 82 10.76 1.26 -1.37
CA TYR A 82 11.63 1.32 -0.19
C TYR A 82 12.29 -0.03 0.09
N HIS A 83 11.50 -1.11 0.08
CA HIS A 83 12.02 -2.44 0.36
C HIS A 83 12.90 -2.98 -0.77
N ALA A 84 12.57 -2.70 -2.02
CA ALA A 84 13.42 -3.04 -3.16
C ALA A 84 14.76 -2.30 -3.10
N GLN A 85 14.76 -1.00 -2.79
CA GLN A 85 15.99 -0.21 -2.63
C GLN A 85 16.90 -0.78 -1.55
N LEU A 86 16.35 -1.22 -0.41
CA LEU A 86 17.13 -1.84 0.65
C LEU A 86 17.65 -3.23 0.24
N ALA A 87 16.81 -4.06 -0.39
CA ALA A 87 17.17 -5.41 -0.79
C ALA A 87 18.22 -5.43 -1.92
N GLU A 88 18.21 -4.42 -2.79
CA GLU A 88 19.07 -4.32 -3.97
C GLU A 88 20.19 -3.30 -3.81
N ALA A 89 20.41 -2.74 -2.62
CA ALA A 89 21.32 -1.61 -2.37
C ALA A 89 22.71 -1.79 -3.02
N GLU A 90 23.37 -2.94 -2.79
CA GLU A 90 24.70 -3.22 -3.35
C GLU A 90 24.70 -3.31 -4.88
N ALA A 91 23.63 -3.84 -5.48
CA ALA A 91 23.52 -3.96 -6.93
C ALA A 91 23.29 -2.58 -7.55
N LEU A 92 22.43 -1.77 -6.94
CA LEU A 92 22.12 -0.41 -7.38
C LEU A 92 23.36 0.50 -7.35
N GLU A 93 24.22 0.40 -6.33
CA GLU A 93 25.46 1.17 -6.23
C GLU A 93 26.44 0.90 -7.39
N ARG A 94 26.37 -0.29 -8.00
CA ARG A 94 27.26 -0.68 -9.11
C ARG A 94 26.76 -0.21 -10.47
N ILE A 95 25.49 0.21 -10.57
CA ILE A 95 24.90 0.67 -11.83
C ILE A 95 25.45 2.05 -12.17
N GLN A 96 26.12 2.15 -13.32
CA GLN A 96 26.58 3.42 -13.87
C GLN A 96 25.44 4.08 -14.66
N PRO A 97 25.06 5.33 -14.34
CA PRO A 97 24.06 6.06 -15.12
C PRO A 97 24.49 6.17 -16.60
N MET A 98 23.53 6.05 -17.50
CA MET A 98 23.78 6.28 -18.92
C MET A 98 24.07 7.76 -19.14
N ASN A 99 25.33 8.09 -19.41
CA ASN A 99 25.70 9.41 -19.92
C ASN A 99 25.30 9.48 -21.40
N ARG A 100 24.32 10.32 -21.72
CA ARG A 100 23.98 10.72 -23.10
C ARG A 100 24.57 12.08 -23.41
#